data_AF-A0A9P9DDV6-F1
#
_entry.id   AF-A0A9P9DDV6-F1
#
_cell.length_a   1.000
_cell.length_b   1.000
_cell.length_c   1.000
_cell.angle_alpha   90.00
_cell.angle_beta   90.00
_cell.angle_gamma   90.00
#
_symmetry.space_group_name_H-M   'P 1'
#
loop_
_entity.id
_entity.type
_entity.pdbx_description
1 polymer ?
#
loop_
_entity_poly.entity_id
_entity_poly.type
_entity_poly.pdbx_seq_one_letter_code
_entity_poly.pdbx_strand_id
1 'polypeptide(L)'
;TTPGMFLYAKIVLSNLLNSSPDQFKQELKAEHFPKGLDEAYERVVVRVFENPIEPERRTAKTILGLIICAERSLMSKEIQSRFYIDVDTEAADADRQLPLSCKHLCGSLVEVEGGRMAESGPDDVVELVHHTAGV
;
A
#
# COMPACT_ATOMS: atom_id res chain seq x y z
N THR A 1 -21.89 2.68 -14.94
CA THR A 1 -21.31 2.64 -13.58
C THR A 1 -20.16 3.63 -13.56
N THR A 2 -20.22 4.66 -12.72
CA THR A 2 -19.13 5.65 -12.61
C THR A 2 -17.89 4.98 -11.99
N PRO A 3 -16.73 4.98 -12.66
CA PRO A 3 -15.53 4.27 -12.21
C PRO A 3 -15.12 4.53 -10.75
N GLY A 4 -15.37 5.75 -10.25
CA GLY A 4 -15.09 6.12 -8.86
C GLY A 4 -15.85 5.31 -7.80
N MET A 5 -17.05 4.76 -8.09
CA MET A 5 -17.80 3.96 -7.11
C MET A 5 -17.19 2.57 -6.90
N PHE A 6 -16.59 1.98 -7.93
CA PHE A 6 -15.92 0.69 -7.80
C PHE A 6 -14.63 0.83 -6.98
N LEU A 7 -13.85 1.88 -7.27
CA LEU A 7 -12.63 2.18 -6.51
C LEU A 7 -12.96 2.49 -5.04
N TYR A 8 -14.00 3.29 -4.81
CA TYR A 8 -14.50 3.55 -3.45
C TYR A 8 -14.85 2.25 -2.72
N ALA A 9 -15.68 1.39 -3.33
CA ALA A 9 -16.06 0.11 -2.73
C ALA A 9 -14.83 -0.77 -2.45
N LYS A 10 -13.88 -0.84 -3.39
CA LYS A 10 -12.62 -1.59 -3.22
C LYS A 10 -11.83 -1.09 -2.01
N ILE A 11 -11.66 0.23 -1.87
CA ILE A 11 -10.89 0.82 -0.76
C ILE A 11 -11.57 0.55 0.57
N VAL A 12 -12.88 0.80 0.67
CA VAL A 12 -13.64 0.59 1.90
C VAL A 12 -13.64 -0.87 2.33
N LEU A 13 -13.90 -1.80 1.40
CA LEU A 13 -13.88 -3.23 1.69
C LEU A 13 -12.47 -3.72 2.07
N SER A 14 -11.43 -3.25 1.37
CA SER A 14 -10.05 -3.60 1.71
C SER A 14 -9.65 -3.07 3.09
N ASN A 15 -10.16 -1.89 3.49
CA ASN A 15 -9.95 -1.38 4.84
C ASN A 15 -10.61 -2.28 5.87
N LEU A 16 -11.91 -2.55 5.70
CA LEU A 16 -12.69 -3.39 6.60
C LEU A 16 -12.14 -4.82 6.77
N LEU A 17 -11.63 -5.43 5.70
CA LEU A 17 -11.03 -6.77 5.74
C LEU A 17 -9.78 -6.85 6.62
N ASN A 18 -9.07 -5.74 6.78
CA ASN A 18 -7.84 -5.66 7.56
C ASN A 18 -8.05 -5.10 8.98
N SER A 19 -9.29 -4.73 9.34
CA SER A 19 -9.64 -4.18 10.64
C SER A 19 -9.83 -5.29 11.67
N SER A 20 -9.52 -5.01 12.94
CA SER A 20 -9.90 -5.91 14.04
C SER A 20 -11.43 -5.98 14.18
N PRO A 21 -12.02 -7.02 14.82
CA PRO A 21 -13.47 -7.11 14.98
C PRO A 21 -14.11 -5.88 15.64
N ASP A 22 -13.41 -5.24 16.57
CA ASP A 22 -13.88 -4.03 17.24
C ASP A 22 -13.76 -2.79 16.35
N GLN A 23 -12.66 -2.65 15.61
CA GLN A 23 -12.49 -1.59 14.62
C GLN A 23 -13.53 -1.70 13.50
N PHE A 24 -13.78 -2.92 13.00
CA PHE A 24 -14.79 -3.18 11.99
C PHE A 24 -16.18 -2.70 12.43
N LYS A 25 -16.60 -3.01 13.67
CA LYS A 25 -17.87 -2.52 14.22
C LYS A 25 -17.92 -1.00 14.34
N GLN A 26 -16.80 -0.36 14.70
CA GLN A 26 -16.72 1.09 14.79
C GLN A 26 -16.79 1.75 13.40
N GLU A 27 -16.08 1.21 12.42
CA GLU A 27 -16.05 1.70 11.03
C GLU A 27 -17.41 1.57 10.34
N LEU A 28 -18.23 0.57 10.70
CA LEU A 28 -19.60 0.43 10.18
C LEU A 28 -20.60 1.43 10.75
N LYS A 29 -20.27 2.18 11.81
CA LYS A 29 -21.16 3.24 12.31
C LYS A 29 -21.25 4.35 11.28
N ALA A 30 -22.45 4.87 11.02
CA ALA A 30 -22.68 5.90 10.01
C ALA A 30 -21.83 7.18 10.18
N GLU A 31 -21.44 7.50 11.41
CA GLU A 31 -20.55 8.63 11.74
C GLU A 31 -19.09 8.40 11.33
N HIS A 32 -18.64 7.13 11.25
CA HIS A 32 -17.29 6.74 10.87
C HIS A 32 -17.20 6.11 9.49
N PHE A 33 -18.32 5.87 8.82
CA PHE A 33 -18.29 5.34 7.46
C PHE A 33 -17.91 6.47 6.49
N PRO A 34 -16.93 6.27 5.59
CA PRO A 34 -16.52 7.33 4.67
C PRO A 34 -17.68 7.74 3.76
N LYS A 35 -17.83 9.04 3.51
CA LYS A 35 -18.93 9.58 2.67
C LYS A 35 -18.60 9.58 1.19
N GLY A 36 -17.34 9.40 0.84
CA GLY A 36 -16.84 9.43 -0.53
C GLY A 36 -15.41 8.94 -0.65
N LEU A 37 -14.89 9.02 -1.88
CA LEU A 37 -13.57 8.51 -2.22
C LEU A 37 -12.44 9.22 -1.45
N ASP A 38 -12.54 10.54 -1.28
CA ASP A 38 -11.53 11.34 -0.58
C ASP A 38 -11.41 10.92 0.89
N GLU A 39 -12.54 10.83 1.61
CA GLU A 39 -12.57 10.35 3.00
C GLU A 39 -12.09 8.89 3.12
N ALA A 40 -12.36 8.06 2.11
CA ALA A 40 -11.86 6.69 2.09
C ALA A 40 -10.32 6.65 1.95
N TYR A 41 -9.74 7.50 1.10
CA TYR A 41 -8.30 7.62 0.95
C TYR A 41 -7.63 8.25 2.17
N GLU A 42 -8.21 9.29 2.77
CA GLU A 42 -7.70 9.94 3.97
C GLU A 42 -7.47 8.90 5.09
N ARG A 43 -8.42 7.97 5.26
CA ARG A 43 -8.29 6.86 6.22
C ARG A 43 -7.12 5.93 5.90
N VAL A 44 -6.92 5.59 4.63
CA VAL A 44 -5.78 4.75 4.21
C VAL A 44 -4.47 5.48 4.47
N VAL A 45 -4.39 6.78 4.16
CA VAL A 45 -3.23 7.63 4.45
C VAL A 45 -2.93 7.63 5.95
N VAL A 46 -3.91 7.94 6.80
CA VAL A 46 -3.75 7.90 8.26
C VAL A 46 -3.25 6.52 8.71
N ARG A 47 -3.85 5.43 8.24
CA ARG A 47 -3.43 4.07 8.61
C ARG A 47 -1.97 3.77 8.23
N VAL A 48 -1.53 4.19 7.05
CA VAL A 48 -0.17 3.93 6.55
C VAL A 48 0.86 4.83 7.25
N PHE A 49 0.58 6.13 7.32
CA PHE A 49 1.51 7.12 7.84
C PHE A 49 1.50 7.27 9.36
N GLU A 50 0.45 6.81 10.04
CA GLU A 50 0.32 6.78 11.50
C GLU A 50 0.33 5.35 12.07
N ASN A 51 0.75 4.35 11.29
CA ASN A 51 0.90 2.96 11.77
C ASN A 51 1.72 2.93 13.07
N PRO A 52 1.21 2.34 14.17
CA PRO A 52 1.92 2.27 15.45
C PRO A 52 3.18 1.40 15.39
N ILE A 53 3.30 0.50 14.40
CA ILE A 53 4.48 -0.33 14.16
C ILE A 53 5.51 0.49 13.37
N GLU A 54 6.43 1.14 14.10
CA GLU A 54 7.43 2.05 13.53
C GLU A 54 8.26 1.46 12.37
N PRO A 55 8.75 0.20 12.44
CA PRO A 55 9.47 -0.40 11.30
C PRO A 55 8.62 -0.49 10.03
N GLU A 56 7.35 -0.87 10.15
CA GLU A 56 6.43 -0.95 9.01
C GLU A 56 6.14 0.44 8.45
N ARG A 57 5.86 1.42 9.32
CA ARG A 57 5.63 2.82 8.94
C ARG A 57 6.80 3.40 8.16
N ARG A 58 8.03 3.18 8.63
CA ARG A 58 9.25 3.64 7.96
C ARG A 58 9.42 2.98 6.60
N THR A 59 9.19 1.67 6.55
CA THR A 59 9.29 0.88 5.32
C THR A 59 8.26 1.35 4.29
N ALA A 60 7.01 1.58 4.70
CA ALA A 60 5.96 2.11 3.83
C ALA A 60 6.32 3.49 3.26
N LYS A 61 6.85 4.41 4.09
CA LYS A 61 7.34 5.72 3.62
C LYS A 61 8.45 5.57 2.59
N THR A 62 9.40 4.66 2.81
CA THR A 62 10.47 4.39 1.84
C THR A 62 9.91 3.88 0.52
N ILE A 63 9.02 2.88 0.56
CA ILE A 63 8.39 2.32 -0.66
C ILE A 63 7.63 3.40 -1.43
N LEU A 64 6.77 4.17 -0.74
CA LEU A 64 5.99 5.24 -1.37
C LEU A 64 6.90 6.32 -1.95
N GLY A 65 7.98 6.69 -1.24
CA GLY A 65 8.96 7.63 -1.75
C GLY A 65 9.66 7.15 -3.02
N LEU A 66 10.00 5.86 -3.10
CA LEU A 66 10.57 5.27 -4.33
C LEU A 66 9.58 5.33 -5.48
N ILE A 67 8.33 4.89 -5.27
CA ILE A 67 7.31 4.82 -6.31
C ILE A 67 6.94 6.20 -6.84
N ILE A 68 6.76 7.18 -5.94
CA ILE A 68 6.36 8.55 -6.32
C ILE A 68 7.47 9.27 -7.10
N CYS A 69 8.74 9.00 -6.76
CA CYS A 69 9.87 9.65 -7.40
C CYS A 69 10.40 8.91 -8.64
N ALA A 70 9.92 7.70 -8.93
CA ALA A 70 10.37 6.92 -10.07
C ALA A 70 9.75 7.45 -11.38
N GLU A 71 10.55 7.51 -12.45
CA GLU A 71 10.07 7.88 -13.79
C GLU A 71 9.19 6.80 -14.44
N ARG A 72 9.25 5.57 -13.91
CA ARG A 72 8.48 4.41 -14.38
C ARG A 72 8.01 3.56 -13.21
N SER A 73 7.04 2.68 -13.48
CA SER A 73 6.62 1.64 -12.55
C SER A 73 7.81 0.76 -12.13
N LEU A 74 7.83 0.38 -10.86
CA LEU A 74 8.89 -0.42 -10.26
C LEU A 74 8.43 -1.86 -10.08
N MET A 75 9.31 -2.81 -10.37
CA MET A 75 9.07 -4.22 -10.03
C MET A 75 9.36 -4.45 -8.55
N SER A 76 8.68 -5.43 -7.95
CA SER A 76 8.84 -5.80 -6.54
C SER A 76 10.30 -6.13 -6.18
N LYS A 77 11.02 -6.80 -7.08
CA LYS A 77 12.47 -7.06 -6.91
C LYS A 77 13.34 -5.80 -6.89
N GLU A 78 12.94 -4.74 -7.59
CA GLU A 78 13.67 -3.47 -7.60
C GLU A 78 13.48 -2.74 -6.26
N ILE A 79 12.25 -2.73 -5.76
CA ILE A 79 11.94 -2.22 -4.42
C ILE A 79 12.71 -3.04 -3.36
N GLN A 80 12.68 -4.37 -3.44
CA GLN A 80 13.42 -5.26 -2.53
C GLN A 80 14.92 -4.99 -2.53
N SER A 81 15.50 -4.72 -3.70
CA SER A 81 16.94 -4.44 -3.83
C SER A 81 17.37 -3.21 -3.02
N ARG A 82 16.49 -2.22 -2.86
CA ARG A 82 16.77 -1.04 -2.01
C ARG A 82 16.97 -1.40 -0.53
N PHE A 83 16.35 -2.47 -0.05
CA PHE A 83 16.43 -2.88 1.36
C PHE A 83 17.66 -3.74 1.67
N TYR A 84 18.20 -4.44 0.67
CA TYR A 84 19.46 -5.16 0.80
C TYR A 84 20.67 -4.23 0.89
N ILE A 85 20.61 -3.05 0.28
CA ILE A 85 21.73 -2.13 0.18
C ILE A 85 21.67 -1.09 1.30
N ASP A 86 22.71 -1.07 2.13
CA ASP A 86 22.96 -0.02 3.11
C ASP A 86 23.98 0.96 2.54
N VAL A 87 23.51 2.16 2.20
CA VAL A 87 24.31 3.17 1.51
C VAL A 87 25.38 3.76 2.41
N ASP A 88 25.14 3.82 3.73
CA ASP A 88 26.07 4.41 4.69
C ASP A 88 27.26 3.47 4.99
N THR A 89 27.00 2.17 4.94
CA THR A 89 28.02 1.13 5.20
C THR A 89 28.60 0.51 3.93
N GLU A 90 28.11 0.91 2.74
CA GLU A 90 28.48 0.36 1.44
C GLU A 90 28.35 -1.17 1.36
N ALA A 91 27.46 -1.74 2.16
CA ALA A 91 27.30 -3.18 2.31
C ALA A 91 25.95 -3.67 1.79
N ALA A 92 25.95 -4.89 1.26
CA ALA A 92 24.74 -5.63 0.94
C ALA A 92 24.49 -6.69 2.01
N ASP A 93 23.29 -6.68 2.59
CA ASP A 93 22.85 -7.64 3.61
C ASP A 93 21.62 -8.39 3.09
N ALA A 94 21.83 -9.63 2.66
CA ALA A 94 20.78 -10.47 2.11
C ALA A 94 19.69 -10.83 3.15
N ASP A 95 20.00 -10.71 4.44
CA ASP A 95 19.04 -10.97 5.52
C ASP A 95 18.07 -9.78 5.72
N ARG A 96 18.34 -8.61 5.10
CA ARG A 96 17.43 -7.45 5.11
C ARG A 96 16.34 -7.56 4.04
N GLN A 97 15.53 -8.62 4.14
CA GLN A 97 14.36 -8.79 3.28
C GLN A 97 13.19 -7.92 3.74
N LEU A 98 12.33 -7.48 2.80
CA LEU A 98 11.04 -6.91 3.18
C LEU A 98 10.20 -8.00 3.85
N PRO A 99 9.80 -7.82 5.12
CA PRO A 99 9.05 -8.85 5.84
C PRO A 99 7.60 -8.97 5.35
N LEU A 100 7.09 -7.93 4.69
CA LEU A 100 5.70 -7.78 4.29
C LEU A 100 5.63 -7.26 2.85
N SER A 101 4.57 -7.63 2.12
CA SER A 101 4.39 -7.17 0.75
C SER A 101 4.15 -5.66 0.66
N CYS A 102 4.45 -5.06 -0.49
CA CYS A 102 4.18 -3.64 -0.73
C CYS A 102 2.69 -3.30 -0.53
N LYS A 103 1.79 -4.20 -0.92
CA LYS A 103 0.34 -4.06 -0.70
C LYS A 103 -0.03 -4.04 0.79
N HIS A 104 0.64 -4.88 1.59
CA HIS A 104 0.39 -4.91 3.03
C HIS A 104 0.86 -3.62 3.71
N LEU A 105 2.08 -3.16 3.38
CA LEU A 105 2.70 -1.98 3.98
C LEU A 105 2.05 -0.66 3.55
N CYS A 106 1.67 -0.54 2.28
CA CYS A 106 1.15 0.71 1.69
C CYS A 106 -0.37 0.71 1.50
N GLY A 107 -1.04 -0.40 1.81
CA GLY A 107 -2.49 -0.53 1.71
C GLY A 107 -3.03 -0.25 0.31
N SER A 108 -4.16 0.44 0.24
CA SER A 108 -4.82 0.82 -1.02
C SER A 108 -4.16 2.01 -1.73
N LEU A 109 -3.01 2.51 -1.26
CA LEU A 109 -2.24 3.53 -1.96
C LEU A 109 -1.45 2.96 -3.13
N VAL A 110 -1.21 1.64 -3.14
CA VAL A 110 -0.53 0.95 -4.23
C VAL A 110 -1.39 -0.18 -4.78
N GLU A 111 -1.25 -0.47 -6.06
CA GLU A 111 -1.62 -1.77 -6.65
C GLU A 111 -0.36 -2.58 -6.92
N VAL A 112 -0.50 -3.90 -6.79
CA VAL A 112 0.54 -4.87 -7.14
C VAL A 112 -0.05 -5.76 -8.23
N GLU A 113 0.46 -5.62 -9.45
CA GLU A 113 0.03 -6.40 -10.59
C GLU A 113 1.03 -7.53 -10.84
N GLY A 114 0.56 -8.77 -10.61
CA GLY A 114 1.36 -9.97 -10.75
C GLY A 114 0.90 -10.89 -11.89
N GLY A 115 1.83 -11.68 -12.40
CA GLY A 115 1.55 -12.71 -13.40
C GLY A 115 0.75 -13.88 -12.82
N ARG A 116 -0.59 -13.83 -12.95
CA ARG A 116 -1.57 -14.95 -12.82
C ARG A 116 -1.58 -15.80 -11.52
N MET A 117 -0.67 -15.65 -10.56
CA MET A 117 -0.66 -16.42 -9.31
C MET A 117 -0.86 -15.55 -8.06
N ALA A 118 -1.51 -16.11 -7.05
CA ALA A 118 -2.06 -15.42 -5.88
C ALA A 118 -1.03 -14.95 -4.83
N GLU A 119 0.26 -15.03 -5.16
CA GLU A 119 1.37 -14.72 -4.26
C GLU A 119 2.22 -13.64 -4.93
N SER A 120 2.57 -12.58 -4.20
CA SER A 120 3.36 -11.49 -4.77
C SER A 120 4.70 -12.01 -5.27
N GLY A 121 4.89 -11.97 -6.59
CA GLY A 121 6.09 -12.45 -7.27
C GLY A 121 7.18 -11.38 -7.37
N PRO A 122 8.44 -11.77 -7.59
CA PRO A 122 9.55 -10.82 -7.77
C PRO A 122 9.38 -9.92 -9.00
N ASP A 123 8.63 -10.39 -10.00
CA ASP A 123 8.34 -9.68 -11.25
C ASP A 123 7.05 -8.86 -11.20
N ASP A 124 6.35 -8.85 -10.07
CA ASP A 124 5.13 -8.07 -9.92
C ASP A 124 5.44 -6.58 -9.97
N VAL A 125 4.63 -5.84 -10.73
CA VAL A 125 4.74 -4.39 -10.85
C VAL A 125 3.99 -3.73 -9.71
N VAL A 126 4.64 -2.77 -9.04
CA VAL A 126 4.05 -1.98 -7.96
C VAL A 126 3.83 -0.56 -8.45
N GLU A 127 2.58 -0.10 -8.41
CA GLU A 127 2.17 1.21 -8.91
C GLU A 127 1.36 1.97 -7.86
N LEU A 128 1.45 3.30 -7.90
CA LEU A 128 0.55 4.15 -7.12
C LEU A 128 -0.87 4.05 -7.70
N VAL A 129 -1.88 3.91 -6.84
CA VAL A 129 -3.26 3.98 -7.29
C VAL A 129 -3.58 5.44 -7.65
N HIS A 130 -3.54 5.77 -8.93
CA HIS A 130 -3.89 7.11 -9.39
C HIS A 130 -5.40 7.26 -9.58
N HIS A 131 -5.93 8.43 -9.24
CA HIS A 131 -7.33 8.83 -9.42
C HIS A 131 -7.80 8.84 -10.89
N THR A 132 -6.90 8.65 -11.86
CA THR A 132 -7.22 8.53 -13.30
C THR A 132 -7.89 7.22 -13.69
N ALA A 133 -8.16 6.31 -12.74
CA ALA A 133 -9.20 5.29 -12.94
C ALA A 133 -10.59 5.91 -13.23
N GLY A 134 -10.75 7.25 -13.18
CA GLY A 134 -11.93 8.00 -13.58
C GLY A 134 -11.85 8.81 -14.88
N VAL A 135 -10.90 8.54 -15.79
CA VAL A 135 -10.91 9.13 -17.16
C VAL A 135 -11.43 8.13 -18.18
#